data_AF-A0A7S0KZD6-F1
#
_entry.id   AF-A0A7S0KZD6-F1
#
_cell.length_a   1.000
_cell.length_b   1.000
_cell.length_c   1.000
_cell.angle_alpha   90.00
_cell.angle_beta   90.00
_cell.angle_gamma   90.00
#
_symmetry.space_group_name_H-M   'P 1'
#
loop_
_entity.id
_entity.type
_entity.pdbx_description
1 polymer ?
#
loop_
_entity_poly.entity_id
_entity_poly.type
_entity_poly.pdbx_seq_one_letter_code
_entity_poly.pdbx_strand_id
1 'polypeptide(L)'
;MLLLFLEEEEKRLKHSKFQPLLANDSFHNALFACCMEAVAAAYSSSSLAFPAILERMDLRAFEFYKVIEPFVHADHSLPTLLRAHFAEIDAKILESLAWSDDSPLPA
;
A
#
# COMPACT_ATOMS: atom_id res chain seq x y z
N MET A 1 -7.56 8.59 6.61
CA MET A 1 -6.99 7.95 5.40
C MET A 1 -8.06 7.51 4.41
N LEU A 2 -8.96 6.58 4.75
CA LEU A 2 -10.01 6.10 3.81
C LEU A 2 -10.83 7.23 3.17
N LEU A 3 -11.23 8.25 3.93
CA LEU A 3 -11.95 9.41 3.39
C LEU A 3 -11.10 10.22 2.40
N LEU A 4 -9.85 10.53 2.76
CA LEU A 4 -8.90 11.22 1.86
C LEU A 4 -8.67 10.44 0.57
N PHE A 5 -8.54 9.11 0.69
CA PHE A 5 -8.40 8.22 -0.44
C PHE A 5 -9.61 8.31 -1.38
N LEU A 6 -10.84 8.24 -0.84
CA LEU A 6 -12.06 8.32 -1.63
C LEU A 6 -12.27 9.69 -2.27
N GLU A 7 -11.92 10.78 -1.57
CA GLU A 7 -12.01 12.14 -2.10
C GLU A 7 -11.05 12.34 -3.29
N GLU A 8 -9.82 11.85 -3.20
CA GLU A 8 -8.87 11.91 -4.31
C GLU A 8 -9.26 10.99 -5.47
N GLU A 9 -9.74 9.79 -5.17
CA GLU A 9 -10.25 8.87 -6.19
C GLU A 9 -11.50 9.42 -6.91
N GLU A 10 -12.36 10.16 -6.21
CA GLU A 10 -13.52 10.83 -6.81
C GLU A 10 -13.10 11.95 -7.76
N LYS A 11 -12.11 12.76 -7.37
CA LYS A 11 -11.51 13.77 -8.26
C LYS A 11 -10.88 13.14 -9.49
N ARG A 12 -10.19 12.00 -9.32
CA ARG A 12 -9.51 11.27 -10.40
C ARG A 12 -10.49 10.61 -11.38
N LEU A 13 -11.49 9.90 -10.88
CA LEU A 13 -12.42 9.08 -11.67
C LEU A 13 -13.65 9.84 -12.16
N LYS A 14 -13.94 11.02 -11.59
CA LYS A 14 -15.11 11.86 -11.92
C LYS A 14 -16.45 11.15 -11.73
N HIS A 15 -16.49 10.12 -10.88
CA HIS A 15 -17.72 9.44 -10.46
C HIS A 15 -17.56 8.86 -9.05
N SER A 16 -18.65 8.81 -8.30
CA SER A 16 -18.67 8.37 -6.89
C SER A 16 -19.02 6.88 -6.73
N LYS A 17 -18.73 6.06 -7.75
CA LYS A 17 -19.09 4.62 -7.76
C LYS A 17 -17.96 3.77 -7.20
N PHE A 18 -17.79 3.82 -5.88
CA PHE A 18 -16.78 3.03 -5.16
C PHE A 18 -17.32 1.75 -4.55
N GLN A 19 -18.60 1.42 -4.75
CA GLN A 19 -19.22 0.29 -4.07
C GLN A 19 -18.46 -1.05 -4.23
N PRO A 20 -17.97 -1.42 -5.44
CA PRO A 20 -17.18 -2.64 -5.60
C PRO A 20 -15.84 -2.60 -4.86
N LEU A 21 -15.22 -1.42 -4.75
CA LEU A 21 -13.96 -1.23 -4.03
C LEU A 21 -14.19 -1.26 -2.51
N LEU A 22 -15.26 -0.61 -2.03
CA LEU A 22 -15.64 -0.56 -0.62
C LEU A 22 -16.20 -1.89 -0.10
N ALA A 23 -16.71 -2.75 -0.98
CA ALA A 23 -17.12 -4.11 -0.64
C ALA A 23 -15.94 -5.11 -0.64
N ASN A 24 -14.73 -4.67 -0.97
CA ASN A 24 -13.56 -5.53 -1.07
C ASN A 24 -12.76 -5.53 0.24
N ASP A 25 -12.83 -6.62 0.99
CA ASP A 25 -12.10 -6.78 2.26
C ASP A 25 -10.57 -6.72 2.08
N SER A 26 -10.04 -7.25 0.97
CA SER A 26 -8.60 -7.15 0.66
C SER A 26 -8.14 -5.71 0.53
N PHE A 27 -8.98 -4.82 -0.02
CA PHE A 27 -8.66 -3.40 -0.11
C PHE A 27 -8.59 -2.76 1.28
N HIS A 28 -9.55 -3.04 2.16
CA HIS A 28 -9.54 -2.51 3.52
C HIS A 28 -8.34 -3.03 4.32
N ASN A 29 -8.02 -4.32 4.19
CA ASN A 29 -6.86 -4.92 4.84
C ASN A 29 -5.55 -4.31 4.32
N ALA A 30 -5.41 -4.10 3.01
CA ALA A 30 -4.25 -3.45 2.42
C ALA A 30 -4.12 -1.98 2.85
N LEU A 31 -5.23 -1.24 2.88
CA LEU A 31 -5.22 0.16 3.33
C LEU A 31 -4.87 0.28 4.81
N PHE A 32 -5.42 -0.60 5.64
CA PHE A 32 -5.09 -0.66 7.06
C PHE A 32 -3.61 -1.04 7.29
N ALA A 33 -3.10 -2.02 6.53
CA ALA A 33 -1.69 -2.36 6.54
C ALA A 33 -0.81 -1.16 6.17
N CYS A 34 -1.16 -0.37 5.15
CA CYS A 34 -0.42 0.85 4.79
C CYS A 34 -0.42 1.87 5.93
N CYS A 35 -1.56 2.07 6.60
CA CYS A 35 -1.64 2.95 7.76
C CYS A 35 -0.74 2.46 8.91
N MET A 36 -0.78 1.16 9.20
CA MET A 36 0.06 0.56 10.23
C MET A 36 1.55 0.62 9.88
N GLU A 37 1.91 0.43 8.61
CA GLU A 37 3.28 0.55 8.12
C GLU A 37 3.82 1.96 8.33
N ALA A 38 3.03 2.98 8.00
CA ALA A 38 3.42 4.37 8.22
C ALA A 38 3.72 4.66 9.71
N VAL A 39 2.87 4.13 10.61
CA VAL A 39 3.08 4.23 12.06
C VAL A 39 4.32 3.44 12.48
N ALA A 40 4.46 2.18 12.05
CA ALA A 40 5.60 1.34 12.39
C ALA A 40 6.93 1.98 11.96
N ALA A 41 6.99 2.54 10.75
CA ALA A 41 8.13 3.26 10.22
C ALA A 41 8.44 4.53 11.03
N ALA A 42 7.41 5.33 11.37
CA ALA A 42 7.58 6.55 12.15
C ALA A 42 8.12 6.29 13.58
N TYR A 43 7.78 5.15 14.18
CA TYR A 43 8.27 4.73 15.49
C TYR A 43 9.48 3.77 15.42
N SER A 44 10.06 3.56 14.24
CA SER A 44 11.19 2.64 14.01
C SER A 44 10.95 1.22 14.54
N SER A 45 9.71 0.74 14.50
CA SER A 45 9.32 -0.59 14.97
C SER A 45 9.58 -1.64 13.88
N SER A 46 10.81 -2.13 13.82
CA SER A 46 11.23 -3.17 12.87
C SER A 46 10.46 -4.50 13.03
N SER A 47 9.91 -4.78 14.21
CA SER A 47 9.11 -5.97 14.45
C SER A 47 7.76 -5.96 13.74
N LEU A 48 7.24 -4.77 13.42
CA LEU A 48 5.94 -4.57 12.81
C LEU A 48 6.02 -4.05 11.38
N ALA A 49 7.09 -3.32 11.03
CA ALA A 49 7.28 -2.77 9.68
C ALA A 49 7.45 -3.86 8.61
N PHE A 50 7.31 -3.47 7.34
CA PHE A 50 7.43 -4.34 6.18
C PHE A 50 8.76 -5.14 6.23
N PRO A 51 8.73 -6.45 5.91
CA PRO A 51 7.59 -7.23 5.43
C PRO A 51 6.68 -7.82 6.53
N ALA A 52 7.02 -7.67 7.81
CA ALA A 52 6.34 -8.35 8.92
C ALA A 52 4.85 -8.00 9.04
N ILE A 53 4.45 -6.78 8.66
CA ILE A 53 3.03 -6.39 8.65
C ILE A 53 2.19 -7.28 7.72
N LEU A 54 2.75 -7.69 6.58
CA LEU A 54 2.04 -8.51 5.59
C LEU A 54 1.78 -9.91 6.14
N GLU A 55 2.79 -10.52 6.74
CA GLU A 55 2.68 -11.84 7.35
C GLU A 55 1.68 -11.85 8.51
N ARG A 56 1.71 -10.82 9.37
CA ARG A 56 0.79 -10.70 10.51
C ARG A 56 -0.66 -10.50 10.09
N MET A 57 -0.87 -9.91 8.92
CA MET A 57 -2.20 -9.62 8.39
C MET A 57 -2.68 -10.66 7.38
N ASP A 58 -1.89 -11.70 7.10
CA ASP A 58 -2.13 -12.66 6.02
C ASP A 58 -2.42 -11.96 4.67
N LEU A 59 -1.66 -10.89 4.39
CA LEU A 59 -1.86 -10.02 3.25
C LEU A 59 -0.81 -10.29 2.17
N ARG A 60 -1.27 -10.51 0.93
CA ARG A 60 -0.35 -10.69 -0.20
C ARG A 60 0.32 -9.37 -0.57
N ALA A 61 1.61 -9.42 -0.87
CA ALA A 61 2.40 -8.25 -1.28
C ALA A 61 1.78 -7.51 -2.48
N PHE A 62 1.18 -8.24 -3.43
CA PHE A 62 0.49 -7.64 -4.58
C PHE A 62 -0.78 -6.84 -4.20
N GLU A 63 -1.51 -7.27 -3.17
CA GLU A 63 -2.68 -6.53 -2.68
C GLU A 63 -2.26 -5.26 -1.94
N PHE A 64 -1.15 -5.33 -1.20
CA PHE A 64 -0.54 -4.16 -0.56
C PHE A 64 -0.01 -3.15 -1.59
N TYR A 65 0.75 -3.62 -2.59
CA TYR A 65 1.32 -2.83 -3.69
C TYR A 65 0.30 -1.90 -4.35
N LYS A 66 -0.90 -2.44 -4.67
CA LYS A 66 -1.99 -1.68 -5.31
C LYS A 66 -2.43 -0.45 -4.53
N VAL A 67 -2.20 -0.41 -3.23
CA VAL A 67 -2.66 0.67 -2.34
C VAL A 67 -1.55 1.67 -2.03
N ILE A 68 -0.26 1.32 -2.22
CA ILE A 68 0.87 2.19 -1.85
C ILE A 68 0.81 3.53 -2.60
N GLU A 69 0.79 3.51 -3.93
CA GLU A 69 0.78 4.73 -4.74
C GLU A 69 -0.41 5.64 -4.39
N PRO A 70 -1.68 5.17 -4.43
CA PRO A 70 -2.80 6.03 -4.09
C PRO A 70 -2.83 6.43 -2.60
N PHE A 71 -2.27 5.64 -1.68
CA PHE A 71 -2.08 6.06 -0.28
C PHE A 71 -1.13 7.27 -0.18
N VAL A 72 0.04 7.20 -0.82
CA VAL A 72 1.05 8.28 -0.78
C VAL A 72 0.51 9.56 -1.46
N HIS A 73 -0.28 9.42 -2.52
CA HIS A 73 -0.87 10.55 -3.22
C HIS A 73 -2.07 11.16 -2.50
N ALA A 74 -2.84 10.36 -1.76
CA ALA A 74 -4.04 10.82 -1.08
C ALA A 74 -3.80 11.83 0.04
N ASP A 75 -2.61 11.80 0.67
CA ASP A 75 -2.25 12.73 1.74
C ASP A 75 -1.04 13.57 1.34
N HIS A 76 -1.26 14.82 0.93
CA HIS A 76 -0.18 15.77 0.61
C HIS A 76 0.67 16.17 1.82
N SER A 77 0.15 16.02 3.04
CA SER A 77 0.88 16.33 4.28
C SER A 77 1.82 15.21 4.74
N LEU A 78 1.79 14.05 4.07
CA LEU A 78 2.66 12.92 4.39
C LEU A 78 4.15 13.33 4.34
N PRO A 79 4.92 13.14 5.44
CA PRO A 79 6.32 13.51 5.51
C PRO A 79 7.18 12.86 4.41
N THR A 80 8.16 13.61 3.89
CA THR A 80 9.07 13.13 2.83
C THR A 80 9.77 11.82 3.19
N LEU A 81 10.13 11.64 4.47
CA LEU A 81 10.75 10.40 4.94
C LEU A 81 9.83 9.19 4.77
N LEU A 82 8.53 9.34 5.09
CA LEU A 82 7.56 8.25 4.89
C LEU A 82 7.29 8.02 3.39
N ARG A 83 7.29 9.06 2.56
CA ARG A 83 7.18 8.90 1.10
C ARG A 83 8.34 8.08 0.54
N ALA A 84 9.57 8.37 0.97
CA ALA A 84 10.75 7.62 0.57
C ALA A 84 10.67 6.15 1.04
N HIS A 85 10.25 5.92 2.29
CA HIS A 85 10.04 4.58 2.84
C HIS A 85 9.03 3.77 2.01
N PHE A 86 7.88 4.34 1.66
CA PHE A 86 6.90 3.66 0.82
C PHE A 86 7.41 3.40 -0.61
N ALA A 87 8.20 4.31 -1.19
CA ALA A 87 8.83 4.09 -2.49
C ALA A 87 9.85 2.93 -2.46
N GLU A 88 10.60 2.79 -1.38
CA GLU A 88 11.51 1.64 -1.19
C GLU A 88 10.73 0.33 -1.05
N ILE A 89 9.61 0.33 -0.33
CA ILE A 89 8.76 -0.87 -0.23
C ILE A 89 8.18 -1.22 -1.59
N ASP A 90 7.68 -0.24 -2.34
CA ASP A 90 7.11 -0.43 -3.67
C ASP A 90 8.13 -1.09 -4.62
N ALA A 91 9.36 -0.58 -4.62
CA ALA A 91 10.48 -1.16 -5.38
C ALA A 91 10.80 -2.59 -4.93
N LYS A 92 10.89 -2.85 -3.62
CA LYS A 92 11.16 -4.22 -3.08
C LYS A 92 10.09 -5.22 -3.51
N ILE A 93 8.81 -4.81 -3.50
CA ILE A 93 7.72 -5.68 -3.95
C ILE A 93 7.85 -5.95 -5.45
N LEU A 94 8.06 -4.92 -6.27
CA LEU A 94 8.22 -5.09 -7.71
C LEU A 94 9.43 -5.95 -8.08
N GLU A 95 10.58 -5.75 -7.42
CA GLU A 95 11.75 -6.60 -7.58
C GLU A 95 11.42 -8.04 -7.21
N SER A 96 10.79 -8.28 -6.04
CA SER A 96 10.42 -9.65 -5.64
C SER A 96 9.44 -10.33 -6.60
N LEU A 97 8.52 -9.58 -7.21
CA LEU A 97 7.56 -10.09 -8.21
C LEU A 97 8.26 -10.37 -9.54
N ALA A 98 9.20 -9.50 -9.95
CA ALA A 98 9.98 -9.65 -11.17
C ALA A 98 10.91 -10.87 -11.16
N TRP A 99 11.24 -11.41 -9.98
CA TRP A 99 12.09 -12.60 -9.80
C TRP A 99 11.34 -13.80 -9.21
N SER A 100 10.01 -13.73 -9.09
CA SER A 100 9.20 -14.90 -8.68
C SER A 100 9.17 -15.96 -9.79
N ASP A 101 8.99 -17.24 -9.44
CA ASP A 101 9.01 -18.37 -10.41
C ASP A 101 7.97 -18.25 -11.55
N ASP A 102 6.98 -17.37 -11.40
CA ASP A 102 5.96 -17.02 -12.40
C ASP A 102 6.33 -15.78 -13.25
N SER A 103 7.54 -15.25 -13.12
CA SER A 103 7.98 -14.07 -13.86
C SER A 103 8.29 -14.40 -15.32
N PRO A 104 7.81 -13.59 -16.29
CA PRO A 104 8.13 -13.74 -17.71
C PRO A 104 9.56 -13.31 -18.06
N LEU A 105 10.37 -12.85 -17.09
CA LEU A 105 11.77 -12.51 -17.30
C LEU A 105 12.63 -13.78 -17.08
N PRO A 106 13.46 -14.19 -18.06
CA PRO A 106 14.34 -15.33 -17.87
C PRO A 106 15.42 -15.01 -16.83
N ALA A 107 15.62 -15.96 -15.91
CA ALA A 107 16.76 -16.00 -14.98
C ALA A 107 18.09 -16.18 -15.72
#